data_AF-A0A9D8JY60-F1
#
_entry.id   AF-A0A9D8JY60-F1
#
_cell.length_a   1.000
_cell.length_b   1.000
_cell.length_c   1.000
_cell.angle_alpha   90.00
_cell.angle_beta   90.00
_cell.angle_gamma   90.00
#
_symmetry.space_group_name_H-M   'P 1'
#
loop_
_entity.id
_entity.type
_entity.pdbx_description
1 polymer ?
#
loop_
_entity_poly.entity_id
_entity_poly.type
_entity_poly.pdbx_seq_one_letter_code
_entity_poly.pdbx_strand_id
1 'polypeptide(L)'
;MPLRIQRDVKEVETILNHILNINSPPVARCRLLSSGFGPSHALNIAEDIVGHKECIGCGNCIDICPILAREPHRRDKTAQRTSMALETLVGEDCDQCDSCVLVCPQVDTTIKNYIVNRRMIEVMSRLEQRLGDEDEPDLDLFVEEAITQA
;
A
#
# COMPACT_ATOMS: atom_id res chain seq x y z
N MET A 1 11.73 0.80 -13.37
CA MET A 1 12.83 1.77 -13.13
C MET A 1 12.20 3.11 -12.76
N PRO A 2 12.81 3.91 -11.87
CA PRO A 2 12.29 5.23 -11.52
C PRO A 2 12.13 6.12 -12.74
N LEU A 3 11.14 7.01 -12.68
CA LEU A 3 10.94 8.10 -13.62
C LEU A 3 12.19 8.98 -13.76
N ARG A 4 12.40 9.56 -14.94
CA ARG A 4 13.52 10.48 -15.20
C ARG A 4 13.37 11.80 -14.44
N ILE A 5 12.12 12.19 -14.17
CA ILE A 5 11.73 13.34 -13.36
C ILE A 5 10.78 12.84 -12.30
N GLN A 6 11.16 12.96 -11.03
CA GLN A 6 10.34 12.57 -9.89
C GLN A 6 10.05 13.78 -9.02
N ARG A 7 8.96 13.71 -8.24
CA ARG A 7 8.60 14.71 -7.25
C ARG A 7 9.76 14.90 -6.27
N ASP A 8 10.21 16.14 -6.09
CA ASP A 8 11.04 16.47 -4.93
C ASP A 8 10.18 16.37 -3.67
N VAL A 9 10.57 15.50 -2.75
CA VAL A 9 9.82 15.27 -1.51
C VAL A 9 9.76 16.54 -0.67
N LYS A 10 10.79 17.40 -0.71
CA LYS A 10 10.80 18.65 0.07
C LYS A 10 9.64 19.57 -0.28
N GLU A 11 9.16 19.53 -1.52
CA GLU A 11 8.01 20.33 -1.97
C GLU A 11 6.68 19.84 -1.39
N VAL A 12 6.58 18.55 -1.06
CA VAL A 12 5.33 17.91 -0.63
C VAL A 12 5.40 17.37 0.79
N GLU A 13 6.51 17.52 1.50
CA GLU A 13 6.79 16.89 2.78
C GLU A 13 5.68 17.14 3.82
N THR A 14 5.20 18.38 3.93
CA THR A 14 4.12 18.73 4.87
C THR A 14 2.83 17.95 4.57
N ILE A 15 2.42 17.89 3.31
CA ILE A 15 1.19 17.19 2.89
C ILE A 15 1.40 15.68 2.96
N LEU A 16 2.58 15.21 2.58
CA LEU A 16 2.97 13.82 2.65
C LEU A 16 2.84 13.34 4.10
N ASN A 17 3.47 14.01 5.06
CA ASN A 17 3.37 13.67 6.49
C ASN A 17 1.94 13.69 7.01
N HIS A 18 1.11 14.64 6.56
CA HIS A 18 -0.30 14.64 6.91
C HIS A 18 -1.01 13.38 6.42
N ILE A 19 -0.89 13.03 5.12
CA ILE A 19 -1.49 11.83 4.52
C ILE A 19 -1.04 10.57 5.27
N LEU A 20 0.26 10.50 5.50
CA LEU A 20 0.98 9.39 6.09
C LEU A 20 0.59 9.16 7.57
N ASN A 21 0.06 10.17 8.26
CA ASN A 21 -0.41 10.06 9.64
C ASN A 21 -1.92 9.76 9.76
N ILE A 22 -2.66 9.76 8.64
CA ILE A 22 -4.06 9.33 8.65
C ILE A 22 -4.10 7.81 8.85
N ASN A 23 -5.01 7.33 9.68
CA ASN A 23 -5.23 5.91 9.89
C ASN A 23 -6.03 5.31 8.72
N SER A 24 -5.40 5.22 7.54
CA SER A 24 -6.01 4.72 6.30
C SER A 24 -4.92 4.44 5.27
N PRO A 25 -5.10 3.49 4.33
CA PRO A 25 -4.10 3.20 3.31
C PRO A 25 -3.70 4.46 2.51
N PRO A 26 -2.44 4.90 2.55
CA PRO A 26 -2.08 6.21 1.97
C PRO A 26 -1.81 6.18 0.46
N VAL A 27 -1.81 5.00 -0.17
CA VAL A 27 -1.34 4.80 -1.55
C VAL A 27 -2.07 5.63 -2.60
N ALA A 28 -3.39 5.82 -2.51
CA ALA A 28 -4.08 6.57 -3.56
C ALA A 28 -3.68 8.05 -3.55
N ARG A 29 -3.48 8.61 -2.35
CA ARG A 29 -3.03 10.00 -2.14
C ARG A 29 -1.54 10.18 -2.44
N CYS A 30 -0.68 9.26 -2.02
CA CYS A 30 0.75 9.30 -2.35
C CYS A 30 1.01 9.24 -3.86
N ARG A 31 0.21 8.45 -4.60
CA ARG A 31 0.23 8.44 -6.08
C ARG A 31 -0.13 9.80 -6.67
N LEU A 32 -1.13 10.51 -6.11
CA LEU A 32 -1.51 11.84 -6.59
C LEU A 32 -0.43 12.90 -6.33
N LEU A 33 0.37 12.75 -5.28
CA LEU A 33 1.55 13.60 -5.02
C LEU A 33 2.74 13.31 -5.96
N SER A 34 2.80 12.09 -6.48
CA SER A 34 3.87 11.63 -7.37
C SER A 34 3.79 12.26 -8.75
N SER A 35 4.85 12.05 -9.54
CA SER A 35 4.96 12.52 -10.92
C SER A 35 4.08 11.74 -11.90
N GLY A 36 3.50 10.61 -11.49
CA GLY A 36 2.56 9.82 -12.27
C GLY A 36 3.22 8.59 -12.91
N PHE A 37 2.71 8.18 -14.06
CA PHE A 37 3.18 6.97 -14.72
C PHE A 37 4.55 7.14 -15.39
N GLY A 38 5.39 6.12 -15.25
CA GLY A 38 6.74 6.10 -15.83
C GLY A 38 6.77 5.72 -17.31
N PRO A 39 7.70 6.28 -18.12
CA PRO A 39 7.85 5.88 -19.52
C PRO A 39 8.21 4.40 -19.66
N SER A 40 8.90 3.83 -18.66
CA SER A 40 9.23 2.39 -18.63
C SER A 40 8.04 1.47 -18.43
N HIS A 41 6.89 2.00 -18.01
CA HIS A 41 5.66 1.23 -17.84
C HIS A 41 4.68 1.45 -19.01
N ALA A 42 4.97 2.39 -19.91
CA ALA A 42 4.14 2.67 -21.08
C ALA A 42 4.48 1.68 -22.20
N LEU A 43 3.44 1.13 -22.84
CA LEU A 43 3.61 0.44 -24.12
C LEU A 43 4.04 1.48 -25.16
N ASN A 44 4.89 1.09 -26.10
CA ASN A 44 5.28 1.94 -27.23
C ASN A 44 4.14 1.99 -28.28
N ILE A 45 3.01 2.57 -27.88
CA ILE A 45 1.81 2.79 -28.68
C ILE A 45 1.60 4.29 -28.89
N ALA A 46 0.62 4.66 -29.70
CA ALA A 46 0.38 6.05 -30.10
C ALA A 46 0.04 7.00 -28.92
N GLU A 47 -0.47 6.48 -27.81
CA GLU A 47 -0.84 7.27 -26.63
C GLU A 47 0.31 7.37 -25.63
N ASP A 48 0.79 8.59 -25.41
CA ASP A 48 1.72 8.90 -24.33
C ASP A 48 0.96 9.07 -23.02
N ILE A 49 1.01 8.04 -22.17
CA ILE A 49 0.40 8.04 -20.84
C ILE A 49 1.38 8.46 -19.73
N VAL A 50 2.56 8.98 -20.08
CA VAL A 50 3.55 9.44 -19.09
C VAL A 50 2.97 10.59 -18.26
N GLY A 51 3.21 10.54 -16.95
CA GLY A 51 2.74 11.58 -16.03
C GLY A 51 1.28 11.43 -15.61
N HIS A 52 0.53 10.48 -16.19
CA HIS A 52 -0.84 10.23 -15.79
C HIS A 52 -0.95 9.76 -14.33
N LYS A 53 -1.89 10.42 -13.65
CA LYS A 53 -2.31 10.24 -12.25
C LYS A 53 -2.91 8.89 -11.98
N GLU A 54 -3.83 8.52 -12.85
CA GLU A 54 -4.94 7.60 -12.68
C GLU A 54 -4.46 6.20 -12.28
N CYS A 55 -5.16 5.55 -11.34
CA CYS A 55 -4.74 4.23 -10.88
C CYS A 55 -4.91 3.23 -12.02
N ILE A 56 -3.83 2.54 -12.38
CA ILE A 56 -3.85 1.52 -13.45
C ILE A 56 -4.47 0.19 -13.03
N GLY A 57 -4.95 0.06 -11.78
CA GLY A 57 -5.59 -1.16 -11.30
C GLY A 57 -4.68 -2.40 -11.23
N CYS A 58 -3.36 -2.21 -11.07
CA CYS A 58 -2.41 -3.35 -11.05
C CYS A 58 -2.57 -4.31 -9.86
N GLY A 59 -3.24 -3.89 -8.77
CA GLY A 59 -3.48 -4.75 -7.61
C GLY A 59 -2.34 -4.93 -6.62
N ASN A 60 -1.12 -4.46 -6.90
CA ASN A 60 0.01 -4.65 -5.96
C ASN A 60 -0.30 -4.17 -4.53
N CYS A 61 -0.99 -3.04 -4.40
CA CYS A 61 -1.35 -2.48 -3.09
C CYS A 61 -2.38 -3.31 -2.33
N ILE A 62 -3.25 -4.04 -3.04
CA ILE A 62 -4.22 -4.99 -2.48
C ILE A 62 -3.47 -6.23 -2.00
N ASP A 63 -2.62 -6.80 -2.86
CA ASP A 63 -1.96 -8.08 -2.61
C ASP A 63 -0.94 -8.00 -1.46
N ILE A 64 -0.28 -6.85 -1.28
CA ILE A 64 0.71 -6.67 -0.19
C ILE A 64 0.07 -6.34 1.17
N CYS A 65 -1.23 -6.02 1.21
CA CYS A 65 -1.83 -5.47 2.43
C CYS A 65 -1.98 -6.57 3.50
N PRO A 66 -1.37 -6.42 4.70
CA PRO A 66 -1.47 -7.43 5.75
C PRO A 66 -2.90 -7.61 6.27
N ILE A 67 -3.73 -6.56 6.29
CA ILE A 67 -5.15 -6.66 6.66
C ILE A 67 -5.92 -7.55 5.68
N LEU A 68 -5.70 -7.36 4.38
CA LEU A 68 -6.39 -8.18 3.37
C LEU A 68 -5.81 -9.61 3.27
N ALA A 69 -4.57 -9.82 3.71
CA ALA A 69 -3.99 -11.15 3.87
C ALA A 69 -4.64 -11.89 5.05
N ARG A 70 -4.80 -11.24 6.21
CA ARG A 70 -5.45 -11.78 7.40
C ARG A 70 -6.96 -11.95 7.24
N GLU A 71 -7.60 -11.07 6.46
CA GLU A 71 -9.05 -11.09 6.23
C GLU A 71 -9.40 -11.18 4.73
N PRO A 72 -9.17 -12.33 4.06
CA PRO A 72 -9.40 -12.48 2.62
C PRO A 72 -10.84 -12.16 2.17
N HIS A 73 -11.82 -12.43 3.04
CA HIS A 73 -13.23 -12.16 2.77
C HIS A 73 -13.53 -10.66 2.52
N ARG A 74 -12.69 -9.73 3.01
CA ARG A 74 -12.80 -8.30 2.68
C ARG A 74 -12.44 -8.06 1.22
N ARG A 75 -11.38 -8.70 0.73
CA ARG A 75 -10.95 -8.63 -0.68
C ARG A 75 -12.04 -9.14 -1.62
N ASP A 76 -12.76 -10.18 -1.22
CA ASP A 76 -13.78 -10.81 -2.06
C ASP A 76 -15.05 -9.93 -2.24
N LYS A 77 -15.20 -8.85 -1.47
CA LYS A 77 -16.31 -7.88 -1.62
C LYS A 77 -16.25 -7.08 -2.92
N THR A 78 -15.11 -7.07 -3.62
CA THR A 78 -14.97 -6.33 -4.88
C THR A 78 -13.91 -6.95 -5.79
N ALA A 79 -14.21 -7.00 -7.09
CA ALA A 79 -13.22 -7.35 -8.10
C ALA A 79 -12.23 -6.20 -8.41
N GLN A 80 -12.47 -5.00 -7.86
CA GLN A 80 -11.65 -3.82 -8.12
C GLN A 80 -10.28 -3.95 -7.44
N ARG A 81 -9.21 -3.83 -8.22
CA ARG A 81 -7.81 -3.94 -7.76
C ARG A 81 -7.09 -2.59 -7.73
N THR A 82 -7.81 -1.55 -7.33
CA THR A 82 -7.34 -0.16 -7.35
C THR A 82 -6.89 0.32 -5.98
N SER A 83 -6.09 1.39 -5.95
CA SER A 83 -5.69 2.04 -4.69
C SER A 83 -6.87 2.58 -3.89
N MET A 84 -7.93 3.04 -4.56
CA MET A 84 -9.18 3.47 -3.91
C MET A 84 -9.98 2.29 -3.34
N ALA A 85 -9.95 1.14 -4.01
CA ALA A 85 -10.56 -0.07 -3.48
C ALA A 85 -9.87 -0.47 -2.17
N LEU A 86 -8.53 -0.41 -2.09
CA LEU A 86 -7.80 -0.67 -0.85
C LEU A 86 -8.24 0.29 0.28
N GLU A 87 -8.33 1.60 0.01
CA GLU A 87 -8.79 2.58 1.00
C GLU A 87 -10.19 2.25 1.54
N THR A 88 -11.10 1.80 0.67
CA THR A 88 -12.47 1.42 1.06
C THR A 88 -12.51 0.11 1.82
N LEU A 89 -11.72 -0.88 1.39
CA LEU A 89 -11.74 -2.22 1.96
C LEU A 89 -11.11 -2.26 3.34
N VAL A 90 -10.03 -1.50 3.57
CA VAL A 90 -9.27 -1.50 4.84
C VAL A 90 -9.70 -0.36 5.76
N GLY A 91 -9.96 0.84 5.23
CA GLY A 91 -10.42 1.97 6.03
C GLY A 91 -9.51 2.27 7.23
N GLU A 92 -10.14 2.43 8.40
CA GLU A 92 -9.48 2.74 9.68
C GLU A 92 -8.74 1.55 10.31
N ASP A 93 -8.90 0.33 9.78
CA ASP A 93 -8.18 -0.85 10.27
C ASP A 93 -6.74 -0.91 9.75
N CYS A 94 -6.27 0.15 9.08
CA CYS A 94 -4.95 0.19 8.47
C CYS A 94 -3.83 0.10 9.50
N ASP A 95 -2.88 -0.81 9.31
CA ASP A 95 -1.70 -0.94 10.18
C ASP A 95 -0.69 0.22 10.04
N GLN A 96 -0.95 1.19 9.17
CA GLN A 96 -0.04 2.27 8.79
C GLN A 96 1.38 1.77 8.41
N CYS A 97 1.46 0.57 7.84
CA CYS A 97 2.73 -0.07 7.48
C CYS A 97 3.40 0.50 6.22
N ASP A 98 2.69 1.36 5.48
CA ASP A 98 3.10 1.97 4.21
C ASP A 98 3.47 1.00 3.07
N SER A 99 3.34 -0.32 3.25
CA SER A 99 3.72 -1.33 2.23
C SER A 99 3.01 -1.11 0.90
N CYS A 100 1.74 -0.68 0.94
CA CYS A 100 0.95 -0.35 -0.24
C CYS A 100 1.59 0.77 -1.10
N VAL A 101 2.25 1.74 -0.47
CA VAL A 101 2.97 2.83 -1.14
C VAL A 101 4.27 2.31 -1.75
N LEU A 102 5.01 1.47 -1.00
CA LEU A 102 6.30 0.93 -1.43
C LEU A 102 6.18 0.05 -2.69
N VAL A 103 5.11 -0.75 -2.79
CA VAL A 103 4.88 -1.62 -3.96
C VAL A 103 4.19 -0.94 -5.14
N CYS A 104 3.59 0.24 -4.94
CA CYS A 104 2.84 0.92 -6.00
C CYS A 104 3.81 1.40 -7.09
N PRO A 105 3.64 1.01 -8.37
CA PRO A 105 4.53 1.43 -9.45
C PRO A 105 4.37 2.91 -9.82
N GLN A 106 3.26 3.54 -9.41
CA GLN A 106 2.94 4.95 -9.70
C GLN A 106 3.31 5.90 -8.57
N VAL A 107 3.96 5.40 -7.51
CA VAL A 107 4.53 6.26 -6.47
C VAL A 107 5.99 6.51 -6.76
N ASP A 108 6.39 7.78 -6.69
CA ASP A 108 7.77 8.18 -6.93
C ASP A 108 8.74 7.56 -5.94
N THR A 109 9.91 7.17 -6.43
CA THR A 109 10.97 6.56 -5.62
C THR A 109 11.48 7.52 -4.55
N THR A 110 11.45 8.82 -4.80
CA THR A 110 11.77 9.85 -3.79
C THR A 110 10.85 9.73 -2.57
N ILE A 111 9.53 9.60 -2.77
CA ILE A 111 8.55 9.39 -1.70
C ILE A 111 8.78 8.04 -1.01
N LYS A 112 9.05 6.97 -1.76
CA LYS A 112 9.37 5.66 -1.16
C LYS A 112 10.60 5.71 -0.28
N ASN A 113 11.67 6.37 -0.74
CA ASN A 113 12.90 6.56 0.02
C ASN A 113 12.66 7.39 1.27
N TYR A 114 11.79 8.42 1.20
CA TYR A 114 11.41 9.19 2.38
C TYR A 114 10.75 8.30 3.45
N ILE A 115 9.77 7.48 3.06
CA ILE A 115 9.09 6.54 3.96
C ILE A 115 10.10 5.56 4.58
N VAL A 116 10.95 4.93 3.75
CA VAL A 116 11.96 3.97 4.22
C VAL A 116 12.90 4.62 5.25
N ASN A 117 13.38 5.84 4.98
CA ASN A 117 14.38 6.49 5.82
C ASN A 117 13.80 7.13 7.10
N ARG A 118 12.53 7.55 7.09
CA ARG A 118 11.94 8.32 8.19
C ARG A 118 10.95 7.53 9.03
N ARG A 119 10.28 6.52 8.47
CA ARG A 119 9.08 5.93 9.09
C ARG A 119 9.17 4.45 9.37
N MET A 120 9.98 3.70 8.61
CA MET A 120 10.06 2.24 8.79
C MET A 120 10.43 1.85 10.22
N ILE A 121 11.32 2.60 10.89
CA ILE A 121 11.68 2.34 12.28
C ILE A 121 10.47 2.44 13.21
N GLU A 122 9.63 3.48 13.04
CA GLU A 122 8.42 3.70 13.84
C GLU A 122 7.30 2.72 13.51
N VAL A 123 7.29 2.19 12.28
CA VAL A 123 6.32 1.19 11.83
C VAL A 123 6.66 -0.17 12.42
N MET A 124 7.93 -0.58 12.41
CA MET A 124 8.33 -1.89 12.92
C MET A 124 8.00 -2.05 14.41
N SER A 125 8.25 -1.02 15.22
CA SER A 125 7.90 -1.06 16.65
C SER A 125 6.39 -1.19 16.91
N ARG A 126 5.55 -0.60 16.06
CA ARG A 126 4.08 -0.72 16.14
C ARG A 126 3.58 -2.09 15.66
N LEU A 127 4.19 -2.65 14.62
CA LEU A 127 3.83 -3.97 14.11
C LEU A 127 4.24 -5.08 15.07
N GLU A 128 5.40 -4.97 15.72
CA GLU A 128 5.83 -5.92 16.76
C GLU A 128 4.81 -6.05 17.90
N GLN A 129 4.22 -4.93 18.34
CA GLN A 129 3.16 -4.93 19.37
C GLN A 129 1.91 -5.71 18.93
N ARG A 130 1.60 -5.74 17.63
CA ARG A 130 0.43 -6.44 17.10
C ARG A 130 0.70 -7.89 16.72
N LEU A 131 1.95 -8.26 16.51
CA LEU A 131 2.39 -9.65 16.29
C LEU A 131 2.59 -10.40 17.62
N GLY A 132 2.76 -9.67 18.72
CA GLY A 132 2.98 -10.22 20.07
C GLY A 132 1.71 -10.39 20.91
N ASP A 133 0.52 -10.16 20.35
CA ASP A 133 -0.74 -10.50 21.03
C ASP A 133 -0.91 -12.03 21.00
N GLU A 134 -0.37 -12.71 22.02
CA GLU A 134 -0.55 -14.15 22.27
C GLU A 134 -2.04 -14.55 22.47
N ASP A 135 -2.94 -13.57 22.61
CA ASP A 135 -4.37 -13.75 22.78
C ASP A 135 -5.17 -13.78 21.45
N GLU A 136 -4.54 -13.51 20.29
CA GLU A 136 -5.22 -13.69 19.00
C GLU A 136 -5.17 -15.19 18.61
N PRO A 137 -6.31 -15.90 18.60
CA PRO A 137 -6.31 -17.33 18.30
C PRO A 137 -5.79 -17.54 16.88
N ASP A 138 -4.76 -18.37 16.75
CA ASP A 138 -4.15 -18.74 15.48
C ASP A 138 -5.16 -19.56 14.67
N LEU A 139 -6.04 -18.87 13.94
CA LEU A 139 -7.17 -19.46 13.23
C LEU A 139 -6.73 -20.55 12.26
N ASP A 140 -5.54 -20.43 11.68
CA ASP A 140 -4.97 -21.43 10.78
C ASP A 140 -4.64 -22.72 11.56
N LEU A 141 -4.05 -22.60 12.76
CA LEU A 141 -3.81 -23.74 13.66
C LEU A 141 -5.12 -24.38 14.13
N PHE A 142 -6.12 -23.58 14.52
CA PHE A 142 -7.42 -24.09 14.94
C PHE A 142 -8.16 -24.83 13.82
N VAL A 143 -8.05 -24.35 12.56
CA VAL A 143 -8.66 -24.99 11.40
C VAL A 143 -7.92 -26.29 11.04
N GLU A 144 -6.58 -26.30 11.08
CA GLU A 144 -5.78 -27.50 10.87
C GLU A 144 -6.08 -28.59 11.93
N GLU A 145 -6.19 -28.20 13.20
CA GLU A 145 -6.57 -29.10 14.29
C GLU A 145 -7.99 -29.66 14.12
N ALA A 146 -8.94 -28.84 13.67
CA ALA A 146 -10.32 -29.28 13.44
C ALA A 146 -10.45 -30.26 12.25
N ILE A 147 -9.63 -30.08 11.20
CA ILE A 147 -9.62 -30.96 10.02
C ILE A 147 -8.90 -32.29 10.32
N THR A 148 -7.86 -32.27 11.14
CA THR A 148 -7.08 -33.47 11.48
C THR A 148 -7.72 -34.36 12.55
N GLN A 149 -8.69 -33.84 13.31
CA GLN A 149 -9.45 -34.60 14.31
C GLN A 149 -10.79 -35.18 13.80
N ALA A 150 -11.12 -35.00 12.50
CA ALA A 150 -12.31 -35.54 11.83
C ALA A 150 -11.98 -36.77 10.95
#